data_AF-A0A957FHM4-F1
#
_entry.id   AF-A0A957FHM4-F1
#
_cell.length_a   1.000
_cell.length_b   1.000
_cell.length_c   1.000
_cell.angle_alpha   90.00
_cell.angle_beta   90.00
_cell.angle_gamma   90.00
#
_symmetry.space_group_name_H-M   'P 1'
#
loop_
_entity.id
_entity.type
_entity.pdbx_description
1 polymer ?
#
loop_
_entity_poly.entity_id
_entity_poly.type
_entity_poly.pdbx_seq_one_letter_code
_entity_poly.pdbx_strand_id
1 'polypeptide(L)'
;LVQFVGIPYSLVFGNLPSKSNKRQTMYVAFVVFNIITLPLMGIGSTYVLPKSLTGTPSPDFVATETAVGQGQHSIDTAGFTFGGDWQTNVISGDMRGEGCAWYAFWCDVAEFDAPYASTNDGNGRIDFAFNGQPLEITYSTGPDHGIWAVLIDGQPLLDDDDQPLRIDAYNPTIRYDVTQQFQAAAEGEHIFSLVNTGEKAGDSSGTLLSLAAINVLPPLRTSNLLGIVGLLLALEAVGVLFAFLAGPALFSGLADKLDTKRSIMLALIAYALISIWGFFLNSVVEFWFLAWMVAVVQGGSQALSRSLYATLTPHTMSGEFFGFFSIMSKFASFISPFVFVFSVAFFDSSRPGVLTLFIFFAIGIYLLTKVDVEAGRKLARQKDAEILARVGEA
;
A
#
# COMPACT_ATOMS: atom_id res chain seq x y z
N LEU A 1 3.47 12.22 1.40
CA LEU A 1 4.66 12.83 0.75
C LEU A 1 4.36 13.42 -0.63
N VAL A 2 3.81 12.66 -1.60
CA VAL A 2 3.54 13.14 -2.98
C VAL A 2 2.70 14.43 -3.03
N GLN A 3 1.59 14.48 -2.29
CA GLN A 3 0.70 15.65 -2.26
C GLN A 3 1.33 16.85 -1.52
N PHE A 4 2.06 16.58 -0.44
CA PHE A 4 2.71 17.58 0.40
C PHE A 4 3.92 18.23 -0.27
N VAL A 5 4.68 17.49 -1.07
CA VAL A 5 5.76 18.05 -1.89
C VAL A 5 5.20 18.68 -3.17
N GLY A 6 4.18 18.06 -3.78
CA GLY A 6 3.64 18.47 -5.08
C GLY A 6 2.93 19.82 -5.11
N ILE A 7 2.17 20.17 -4.07
CA ILE A 7 1.48 21.47 -4.01
C ILE A 7 2.47 22.64 -3.94
N PRO A 8 3.44 22.68 -3.00
CA PRO A 8 4.50 23.68 -3.00
C PRO A 8 5.29 23.69 -4.29
N TYR A 9 5.62 22.52 -4.85
CA TYR A 9 6.31 22.40 -6.13
C TYR A 9 5.50 23.00 -7.29
N SER A 10 4.18 22.82 -7.32
CA SER A 10 3.30 23.49 -8.28
C SER A 10 3.26 25.00 -8.09
N LEU A 11 3.35 25.50 -6.85
CA LEU A 11 3.42 26.93 -6.53
C LEU A 11 4.80 27.54 -6.85
N VAL A 12 5.89 26.77 -6.72
CA VAL A 12 7.27 27.13 -7.10
C VAL A 12 7.33 27.48 -8.58
N PHE A 13 6.66 26.70 -9.43
CA PHE A 13 6.82 26.77 -10.88
C PHE A 13 5.55 27.10 -11.68
N GLY A 14 4.40 27.24 -11.01
CA GLY A 14 3.13 27.68 -11.59
C GLY A 14 3.03 29.20 -11.72
N ASN A 15 3.75 29.95 -10.88
CA ASN A 15 4.02 31.35 -11.15
C ASN A 15 5.27 31.44 -12.03
N LEU A 16 5.03 31.85 -13.28
CA LEU A 16 6.03 31.99 -14.34
C LEU A 16 7.37 32.51 -13.79
N PRO A 17 8.47 31.74 -13.90
CA PRO A 17 9.78 32.20 -13.48
C PRO A 17 10.18 33.36 -14.37
N SER A 18 10.05 34.57 -13.85
CA SER A 18 10.81 35.72 -14.31
C SER A 18 11.97 35.89 -13.34
N LYS A 19 13.13 36.31 -13.84
CA LYS A 19 14.37 36.58 -13.06
C LYS A 19 14.20 37.57 -11.88
N SER A 20 12.99 38.06 -11.62
CA SER A 20 12.62 39.04 -10.59
C SER A 20 11.78 38.44 -9.44
N ASN A 21 11.40 37.17 -9.47
CA ASN A 21 10.41 36.65 -8.49
C ASN A 21 11.07 36.16 -7.19
N LYS A 22 11.14 37.03 -6.18
CA LYS A 22 11.65 36.71 -4.82
C LYS A 22 11.02 35.47 -4.16
N ARG A 23 9.82 35.06 -4.60
CA ARG A 23 9.14 33.87 -4.05
C ARG A 23 9.75 32.56 -4.51
N GLN A 24 10.45 32.52 -5.65
CA GLN A 24 11.08 31.29 -6.18
C GLN A 24 12.11 30.71 -5.19
N THR A 25 12.86 31.57 -4.51
CA THR A 25 13.87 31.13 -3.55
C THR A 25 13.26 30.55 -2.28
N MET A 26 12.20 31.17 -1.76
CA MET A 26 11.41 30.64 -0.63
C MET A 26 10.87 29.24 -0.95
N TYR A 27 10.32 29.11 -2.13
CA TYR A 27 9.75 27.88 -2.66
C TYR A 27 10.77 26.73 -2.82
N VAL A 28 11.94 26.99 -3.40
CA VAL A 28 13.03 26.00 -3.47
C VAL A 28 13.47 25.58 -2.06
N ALA A 29 13.58 26.53 -1.13
CA ALA A 29 13.95 26.25 0.26
C ALA A 29 12.93 25.35 0.96
N PHE A 30 11.63 25.60 0.74
CA PHE A 30 10.55 24.78 1.28
C PHE A 30 10.60 23.33 0.78
N VAL A 31 10.83 23.16 -0.52
CA VAL A 31 10.95 21.83 -1.14
C VAL A 31 12.16 21.09 -0.57
N VAL A 32 13.33 21.74 -0.51
CA VAL A 32 14.55 21.12 0.04
C VAL A 32 14.37 20.78 1.53
N PHE A 33 13.74 21.66 2.30
CA PHE A 33 13.40 21.40 3.69
C PHE A 33 12.55 20.13 3.83
N ASN A 34 11.50 19.99 3.03
CA ASN A 34 10.60 18.83 3.10
C ASN A 34 11.27 17.54 2.64
N ILE A 35 12.10 17.59 1.59
CA ILE A 35 12.91 16.45 1.13
C ILE A 35 13.70 15.88 2.29
N ILE A 36 14.40 16.74 3.05
CA ILE A 36 15.31 16.30 4.13
C ILE A 36 14.55 16.01 5.43
N THR A 37 13.66 16.90 5.84
CA THR A 37 13.12 16.92 7.20
C THR A 37 12.00 15.91 7.38
N LEU A 38 11.15 15.67 6.37
CA LEU A 38 10.08 14.67 6.47
C LEU A 38 10.61 13.25 6.79
N PRO A 39 11.59 12.69 6.06
CA PRO A 39 12.10 11.35 6.39
C PRO A 39 12.84 11.35 7.74
N LEU A 40 13.61 12.39 8.06
CA LEU A 40 14.31 12.48 9.34
C LEU A 40 13.36 12.56 10.53
N MET A 41 12.30 13.36 10.43
CA MET A 41 11.25 13.45 11.46
C MET A 41 10.45 12.15 11.54
N GLY A 42 10.15 11.52 10.40
CA GLY A 42 9.50 10.21 10.40
C GLY A 42 10.31 9.16 11.16
N ILE A 43 11.61 9.04 10.85
CA ILE A 43 12.52 8.12 11.55
C ILE A 43 12.70 8.55 13.01
N GLY A 44 12.92 9.82 13.30
CA GLY A 44 13.09 10.29 14.68
C GLY A 44 11.84 10.08 15.55
N SER A 45 10.66 10.21 14.95
CA SER A 45 9.39 10.07 15.66
C SER A 45 9.18 8.67 16.22
N THR A 46 9.70 7.63 15.56
CA THR A 46 9.56 6.24 16.04
C THR A 46 10.35 5.97 17.33
N TYR A 47 11.36 6.79 17.62
CA TYR A 47 12.17 6.66 18.85
C TYR A 47 11.71 7.59 19.98
N VAL A 48 11.04 8.69 19.66
CA VAL A 48 10.73 9.77 20.61
C VAL A 48 9.26 9.83 20.99
N LEU A 49 8.34 9.53 20.07
CA LEU A 49 6.91 9.70 20.28
C LEU A 49 6.24 8.39 20.79
N PRO A 50 5.13 8.49 21.54
CA PRO A 50 4.39 7.33 22.02
C PRO A 50 3.88 6.45 20.88
N LYS A 51 3.86 5.12 21.10
CA LYS A 51 3.40 4.14 20.11
C LYS A 51 1.96 4.35 19.65
N SER A 52 1.08 4.80 20.56
CA SER A 52 -0.31 5.13 20.26
C SER A 52 -0.46 6.28 19.26
N LEU A 53 0.58 7.10 19.08
CA LEU A 53 0.60 8.21 18.12
C LEU A 53 1.32 7.81 16.82
N THR A 54 2.41 7.05 16.90
CA THR A 54 3.23 6.67 15.72
C THR A 54 2.73 5.41 15.01
N GLY A 55 1.89 4.59 15.64
CA GLY A 55 1.46 3.31 15.11
C GLY A 55 2.58 2.29 14.95
N THR A 56 3.72 2.49 15.65
CA THR A 56 4.81 1.52 15.65
C THR A 56 4.31 0.17 16.16
N PRO A 57 4.70 -0.96 15.53
CA PRO A 57 4.31 -2.27 15.99
C PRO A 57 4.61 -2.46 17.49
N SER A 58 3.63 -2.97 18.23
CA SER A 58 3.91 -3.50 19.56
C SER A 58 4.82 -4.72 19.44
N PRO A 59 5.62 -5.04 20.48
CA PRO A 59 6.44 -6.24 20.48
C PRO A 59 5.55 -7.46 20.24
N ASP A 60 6.08 -8.45 19.53
CA ASP A 60 5.36 -9.70 19.29
C ASP A 60 4.95 -10.35 20.61
N PHE A 61 3.80 -11.00 20.63
CA PHE A 61 3.40 -11.79 21.78
C PHE A 61 4.33 -12.99 21.94
N VAL A 62 5.01 -13.07 23.09
CA VAL A 62 5.96 -14.15 23.37
C VAL A 62 5.23 -15.31 24.06
N ALA A 63 5.60 -16.54 23.72
CA ALA A 63 5.11 -17.73 24.39
C ALA A 63 5.46 -17.70 25.90
N THR A 64 4.55 -18.23 26.71
CA THR A 64 4.73 -18.38 28.16
C THR A 64 4.80 -19.87 28.51
N GLU A 65 4.86 -20.22 29.80
CA GLU A 65 4.85 -21.62 30.23
C GLU A 65 3.51 -22.32 29.93
N THR A 66 2.43 -21.54 29.85
CA THR A 66 1.04 -22.01 29.77
C THR A 66 0.37 -21.72 28.42
N ALA A 67 0.96 -20.86 27.59
CA ALA A 67 0.33 -20.38 26.37
C ALA A 67 1.33 -20.12 25.23
N VAL A 68 0.93 -20.39 23.99
CA VAL A 68 1.77 -20.14 22.81
C VAL A 68 1.77 -18.66 22.41
N GLY A 69 2.84 -18.20 21.78
CA GLY A 69 2.98 -16.81 21.32
C GLY A 69 2.44 -16.56 19.90
N GLN A 70 2.75 -15.38 19.37
CA GLN A 70 2.42 -14.95 18.01
C GLN A 70 2.92 -15.94 16.95
N GLY A 71 2.11 -16.20 15.93
CA GLY A 71 2.44 -17.07 14.80
C GLY A 71 1.36 -18.11 14.50
N GLN A 72 1.58 -18.87 13.42
CA GLN A 72 0.69 -19.94 12.98
C GLN A 72 1.02 -21.24 13.71
N HIS A 73 0.01 -21.82 14.35
CA HIS A 73 0.06 -23.09 15.07
C HIS A 73 -0.87 -24.09 14.38
N SER A 74 -0.29 -25.07 13.70
CA SER A 74 -1.02 -26.17 13.07
C SER A 74 -1.49 -27.17 14.14
N ILE A 75 -2.54 -27.94 13.84
CA ILE A 75 -3.22 -28.83 14.79
C ILE A 75 -2.32 -29.91 15.42
N ASP A 76 -1.18 -30.20 14.79
CA ASP A 76 -0.14 -31.14 15.21
C ASP A 76 0.96 -30.49 16.07
N THR A 77 0.89 -29.17 16.30
CA THR A 77 1.83 -28.41 17.11
C THR A 77 1.36 -28.27 18.57
N ALA A 78 2.22 -27.74 19.44
CA ALA A 78 1.90 -27.54 20.85
C ALA A 78 0.83 -26.44 21.05
N GLY A 79 0.08 -26.51 22.16
CA GLY A 79 -0.92 -25.51 22.53
C GLY A 79 -2.37 -25.97 22.40
N PHE A 80 -2.61 -27.09 21.69
CA PHE A 80 -3.94 -27.69 21.54
C PHE A 80 -4.20 -28.79 22.57
N THR A 81 -5.39 -28.77 23.17
CA THR A 81 -5.92 -29.88 23.98
C THR A 81 -7.30 -30.27 23.49
N PHE A 82 -7.50 -31.58 23.29
CA PHE A 82 -8.72 -32.13 22.71
C PHE A 82 -9.56 -32.85 23.78
N GLY A 83 -10.85 -32.58 23.79
CA GLY A 83 -11.87 -33.29 24.56
C GLY A 83 -12.86 -33.98 23.63
N GLY A 84 -13.19 -35.25 23.92
CA GLY A 84 -14.01 -36.10 23.06
C GLY A 84 -13.18 -36.90 22.05
N ASP A 85 -13.87 -37.52 21.09
CA ASP A 85 -13.23 -38.35 20.06
C ASP A 85 -12.84 -37.51 18.83
N TRP A 86 -11.55 -37.47 18.50
CA TRP A 86 -11.00 -36.71 17.38
C TRP A 86 -10.22 -37.59 16.40
N GLN A 87 -10.28 -37.23 15.13
CA GLN A 87 -9.49 -37.83 14.06
C GLN A 87 -8.72 -36.74 13.32
N THR A 88 -7.45 -37.00 13.00
CA THR A 88 -6.65 -36.08 12.20
C THR A 88 -6.39 -36.69 10.84
N ASN A 89 -6.80 -35.99 9.78
CA ASN A 89 -6.57 -36.40 8.40
C ASN A 89 -5.72 -35.35 7.70
N VAL A 90 -4.73 -35.79 6.92
CA VAL A 90 -3.95 -34.90 6.07
C VAL A 90 -4.73 -34.66 4.79
N ILE A 91 -5.02 -33.40 4.50
CA ILE A 91 -5.70 -32.96 3.29
C ILE A 91 -4.63 -32.40 2.35
N SER A 92 -4.59 -32.95 1.14
CA SER A 92 -3.61 -32.56 0.14
C SER A 92 -3.89 -31.18 -0.45
N GLY A 93 -2.83 -30.52 -0.93
CA GLY A 93 -2.91 -29.18 -1.51
C GLY A 93 -3.92 -29.08 -2.66
N ASP A 94 -4.01 -30.09 -3.53
CA ASP A 94 -4.91 -30.10 -4.67
C ASP A 94 -6.40 -30.00 -4.27
N MET A 95 -6.79 -30.68 -3.18
CA MET A 95 -8.14 -30.58 -2.61
C MET A 95 -8.40 -29.21 -1.99
N ARG A 96 -7.34 -28.56 -1.48
CA ARG A 96 -7.37 -27.23 -0.90
C ARG A 96 -7.29 -26.11 -1.94
N GLY A 97 -7.04 -26.45 -3.21
CA GLY A 97 -6.82 -25.47 -4.29
C GLY A 97 -5.44 -24.81 -4.23
N GLU A 98 -4.52 -25.38 -3.47
CA GLU A 98 -3.12 -24.99 -3.37
C GLU A 98 -2.25 -25.93 -4.21
N GLY A 99 -1.18 -25.41 -4.80
CA GLY A 99 -0.28 -26.26 -5.56
C GLY A 99 0.77 -25.49 -6.33
N CYS A 100 1.65 -26.27 -6.94
CA CYS A 100 2.72 -25.73 -7.75
C CYS A 100 2.18 -25.08 -9.02
N ALA A 101 2.77 -23.95 -9.40
CA ALA A 101 2.54 -23.39 -10.74
C ALA A 101 2.95 -24.42 -11.80
N TRP A 102 2.22 -24.48 -12.93
CA TRP A 102 2.41 -25.51 -13.98
C TRP A 102 3.83 -25.57 -14.56
N TYR A 103 4.65 -24.52 -14.38
CA TYR A 103 6.03 -24.42 -14.83
C TYR A 103 7.07 -24.66 -13.72
N ALA A 104 6.66 -24.76 -12.46
CA ALA A 104 7.54 -24.89 -11.29
C ALA A 104 7.89 -26.36 -11.01
N PHE A 105 8.72 -26.97 -11.87
CA PHE A 105 9.09 -28.39 -11.78
C PHE A 105 9.92 -28.77 -10.53
N TRP A 106 10.45 -27.78 -9.80
CA TRP A 106 11.21 -27.94 -8.56
C TRP A 106 10.35 -27.82 -7.30
N CYS A 107 9.06 -27.51 -7.45
CA CYS A 107 8.13 -27.34 -6.33
C CYS A 107 7.63 -28.70 -5.87
N ASP A 108 7.72 -28.97 -4.57
CA ASP A 108 7.22 -30.19 -3.96
C ASP A 108 5.76 -29.98 -3.57
N VAL A 109 4.85 -30.71 -4.23
CA VAL A 109 3.41 -30.62 -3.97
C VAL A 109 3.04 -31.06 -2.56
N ALA A 110 3.87 -31.87 -1.91
CA ALA A 110 3.64 -32.32 -0.53
C ALA A 110 3.79 -31.18 0.49
N GLU A 111 4.43 -30.06 0.13
CA GLU A 111 4.52 -28.88 1.01
C GLU A 111 3.17 -28.18 1.24
N PHE A 112 2.16 -28.47 0.40
CA PHE A 112 0.80 -27.92 0.52
C PHE A 112 -0.15 -28.86 1.27
N ASP A 113 0.34 -29.99 1.77
CA ASP A 113 -0.47 -30.89 2.58
C ASP A 113 -0.64 -30.31 3.99
N ALA A 114 -1.86 -30.28 4.52
CA ALA A 114 -2.14 -29.78 5.86
C ALA A 114 -2.99 -30.75 6.69
N PRO A 115 -2.67 -30.94 7.99
CA PRO A 115 -3.47 -31.75 8.88
C PRO A 115 -4.75 -31.00 9.29
N TYR A 116 -5.90 -31.68 9.19
CA TYR A 116 -7.18 -31.22 9.71
C TYR A 116 -7.64 -32.19 10.79
N ALA A 117 -7.80 -31.71 12.03
CA ALA A 117 -8.49 -32.46 13.06
C ALA A 117 -9.99 -32.28 12.91
N SER A 118 -10.76 -33.35 13.09
CA SER A 118 -12.20 -33.32 13.02
C SER A 118 -12.88 -34.24 14.03
N THR A 119 -14.11 -33.89 14.38
CA THR A 119 -14.95 -34.65 15.31
C THR A 119 -16.42 -34.53 14.95
N ASN A 120 -17.17 -35.63 15.13
CA ASN A 120 -18.63 -35.66 15.07
C ASN A 120 -19.26 -35.83 16.47
N ASP A 121 -18.44 -35.83 17.53
CA ASP A 121 -18.93 -35.93 18.90
C ASP A 121 -19.69 -34.65 19.28
N GLY A 122 -20.92 -34.81 19.78
CA GLY A 122 -21.83 -33.71 20.14
C GLY A 122 -21.40 -32.88 21.35
N ASN A 123 -20.21 -33.11 21.90
CA ASN A 123 -19.52 -32.25 22.86
C ASN A 123 -18.01 -32.19 22.59
N GLY A 124 -17.58 -32.57 21.37
CA GLY A 124 -16.18 -32.51 20.96
C GLY A 124 -15.67 -31.09 21.10
N ARG A 125 -14.58 -30.92 21.87
CA ARG A 125 -14.03 -29.63 22.23
C ARG A 125 -12.55 -29.57 21.92
N ILE A 126 -12.11 -28.47 21.35
CA ILE A 126 -10.69 -28.15 21.24
C ILE A 126 -10.42 -26.85 21.97
N ASP A 127 -9.44 -26.90 22.85
CA ASP A 127 -8.94 -25.75 23.59
C ASP A 127 -7.54 -25.39 23.08
N PHE A 128 -7.27 -24.10 22.94
CA PHE A 128 -6.02 -23.55 22.47
C PHE A 128 -5.58 -22.42 23.40
N ALA A 129 -4.50 -22.65 24.15
CA ALA A 129 -3.96 -21.67 25.09
C ALA A 129 -2.97 -20.75 24.37
N PHE A 130 -3.26 -19.46 24.29
CA PHE A 130 -2.45 -18.47 23.58
C PHE A 130 -2.24 -17.20 24.39
N ASN A 131 -1.05 -16.60 24.24
CA ASN A 131 -0.76 -15.26 24.71
C ASN A 131 -0.92 -14.32 23.51
N GLY A 132 -1.95 -13.49 23.54
CA GLY A 132 -2.27 -12.62 22.42
C GLY A 132 -3.54 -11.81 22.62
N GLN A 133 -4.08 -11.30 21.52
CA GLN A 133 -5.36 -10.61 21.54
C GLN A 133 -6.19 -11.00 20.30
N PRO A 134 -5.81 -10.65 19.06
CA PRO A 134 -6.46 -11.20 17.88
C PRO A 134 -5.91 -12.59 17.53
N LEU A 135 -6.78 -13.48 17.09
CA LEU A 135 -6.44 -14.79 16.53
C LEU A 135 -7.26 -15.05 15.28
N GLU A 136 -6.73 -15.86 14.38
CA GLU A 136 -7.40 -16.33 13.18
C GLU A 136 -7.41 -17.85 13.19
N ILE A 137 -8.57 -18.45 12.98
CA ILE A 137 -8.65 -19.91 12.81
C ILE A 137 -8.72 -20.24 11.33
N THR A 138 -8.17 -21.39 10.96
CA THR A 138 -8.31 -21.99 9.64
C THR A 138 -9.06 -23.30 9.76
N TYR A 139 -10.18 -23.42 9.06
CA TYR A 139 -11.10 -24.56 9.16
C TYR A 139 -11.68 -24.95 7.81
N SER A 140 -12.44 -26.05 7.78
CA SER A 140 -13.18 -26.48 6.60
C SER A 140 -14.68 -26.30 6.79
N THR A 141 -15.40 -26.06 5.69
CA THR A 141 -16.87 -26.04 5.62
C THR A 141 -17.34 -27.08 4.63
N GLY A 142 -18.54 -27.63 4.81
CA GLY A 142 -19.02 -28.70 3.95
C GLY A 142 -20.45 -29.13 4.26
N PRO A 143 -20.99 -30.09 3.48
CA PRO A 143 -22.38 -30.51 3.57
C PRO A 143 -22.69 -31.39 4.80
N ASP A 144 -21.66 -31.80 5.54
CA ASP A 144 -21.72 -32.60 6.76
C ASP A 144 -21.29 -31.83 8.02
N HIS A 145 -20.95 -30.54 7.89
CA HIS A 145 -20.51 -29.68 8.99
C HIS A 145 -21.67 -29.13 9.81
N GLY A 146 -21.43 -28.99 11.11
CA GLY A 146 -22.42 -28.55 12.09
C GLY A 146 -22.32 -27.09 12.49
N ILE A 147 -23.03 -26.76 13.57
CA ILE A 147 -22.92 -25.48 14.27
C ILE A 147 -21.90 -25.62 15.40
N TRP A 148 -20.99 -24.66 15.52
CA TRP A 148 -19.96 -24.68 16.57
C TRP A 148 -20.10 -23.47 17.48
N ALA A 149 -19.85 -23.65 18.77
CA ALA A 149 -19.79 -22.58 19.75
C ALA A 149 -18.35 -22.12 19.91
N VAL A 150 -18.15 -20.80 19.96
CA VAL A 150 -16.86 -20.16 20.18
C VAL A 150 -16.82 -19.61 21.60
N LEU A 151 -15.81 -20.00 22.37
CA LEU A 151 -15.59 -19.49 23.72
C LEU A 151 -14.18 -18.92 23.86
N ILE A 152 -14.04 -17.89 24.69
CA ILE A 152 -12.75 -17.40 25.17
C ILE A 152 -12.81 -17.39 26.69
N ASP A 153 -11.82 -18.00 27.34
CA ASP A 153 -11.73 -18.16 28.80
C ASP A 153 -12.98 -18.83 29.40
N GLY A 154 -13.57 -19.75 28.64
CA GLY A 154 -14.77 -20.49 29.04
C GLY A 154 -16.07 -19.68 28.99
N GLN A 155 -16.04 -18.43 28.52
CA GLN A 155 -17.24 -17.63 28.25
C GLN A 155 -17.55 -17.62 26.75
N PRO A 156 -18.82 -17.69 26.33
CA PRO A 156 -19.18 -17.52 24.92
C PRO A 156 -18.72 -16.15 24.42
N LEU A 157 -18.02 -16.14 23.28
CA LEU A 157 -17.72 -14.89 22.60
C LEU A 157 -19.02 -14.30 22.07
N LEU A 158 -19.23 -12.99 22.17
CA LEU A 158 -20.45 -12.35 21.69
C LEU A 158 -20.25 -11.78 20.28
N ASP A 159 -21.30 -11.80 19.47
CA ASP A 159 -21.36 -11.13 18.17
C ASP A 159 -21.77 -9.65 18.31
N ASP A 160 -21.91 -8.95 17.19
CA ASP A 160 -22.27 -7.52 17.14
C ASP A 160 -23.67 -7.22 17.74
N ASP A 161 -24.52 -8.24 17.90
CA ASP A 161 -25.88 -8.15 18.47
C ASP A 161 -25.95 -8.66 19.93
N ASP A 162 -24.79 -8.74 20.60
CA ASP A 162 -24.63 -9.26 21.97
C ASP A 162 -25.13 -10.72 22.15
N GLN A 163 -25.19 -11.51 21.07
CA GLN A 163 -25.56 -12.93 21.13
C GLN A 163 -24.32 -13.83 21.17
N PRO A 164 -24.41 -15.04 21.78
CA PRO A 164 -23.33 -16.01 21.72
C PRO A 164 -22.98 -16.36 20.27
N LEU A 165 -21.75 -16.03 19.88
CA LEU A 165 -21.20 -16.27 18.56
C LEU A 165 -21.18 -17.77 18.27
N ARG A 166 -21.82 -18.13 17.16
CA ARG A 166 -21.87 -19.49 16.63
C ARG A 166 -21.34 -19.49 15.21
N ILE A 167 -20.50 -20.48 14.89
CA ILE A 167 -20.02 -20.70 13.52
C ILE A 167 -20.97 -21.69 12.88
N ASP A 168 -21.71 -21.24 11.86
CA ASP A 168 -22.38 -22.12 10.92
C ASP A 168 -21.36 -22.53 9.84
N ALA A 169 -20.87 -23.78 9.94
CA ALA A 169 -19.88 -24.30 9.02
C ALA A 169 -20.49 -25.07 7.83
N TYR A 170 -21.82 -25.03 7.65
CA TYR A 170 -22.46 -25.68 6.51
C TYR A 170 -22.12 -24.99 5.18
N ASN A 171 -21.77 -25.79 4.19
CA ASN A 171 -21.64 -25.34 2.81
C ASN A 171 -22.07 -26.47 1.85
N PRO A 172 -22.86 -26.21 0.80
CA PRO A 172 -23.20 -27.24 -0.19
C PRO A 172 -22.00 -27.92 -0.87
N THR A 173 -20.82 -27.29 -0.83
CA THR A 173 -19.57 -27.84 -1.36
C THR A 173 -18.49 -27.75 -0.31
N ILE A 174 -17.63 -28.77 -0.24
CA ILE A 174 -16.49 -28.73 0.66
C ILE A 174 -15.54 -27.58 0.29
N ARG A 175 -15.13 -26.82 1.30
CA ARG A 175 -14.11 -25.77 1.18
C ARG A 175 -13.14 -25.92 2.33
N TYR A 176 -11.87 -25.88 1.99
CA TYR A 176 -10.78 -25.83 2.94
C TYR A 176 -10.25 -24.39 3.04
N ASP A 177 -9.40 -24.15 4.03
CA ASP A 177 -8.74 -22.87 4.25
C ASP A 177 -9.70 -21.69 4.42
N VAL A 178 -10.89 -21.97 4.97
CA VAL A 178 -11.81 -20.93 5.42
C VAL A 178 -11.22 -20.33 6.68
N THR A 179 -11.07 -19.01 6.69
CA THR A 179 -10.49 -18.28 7.82
C THR A 179 -11.52 -17.41 8.51
N GLN A 180 -11.45 -17.35 9.84
CA GLN A 180 -12.27 -16.44 10.63
C GLN A 180 -11.44 -15.87 11.79
N GLN A 181 -11.54 -14.56 11.99
CA GLN A 181 -10.83 -13.84 13.04
C GLN A 181 -11.69 -13.66 14.27
N PHE A 182 -11.06 -13.80 15.44
CA PHE A 182 -11.65 -13.54 16.74
C PHE A 182 -10.71 -12.65 17.55
N GLN A 183 -11.27 -11.98 18.55
CA GLN A 183 -10.52 -11.04 19.37
C GLN A 183 -10.85 -11.26 20.84
N ALA A 184 -9.82 -11.48 21.65
CA ALA A 184 -9.93 -11.44 23.09
C ALA A 184 -10.13 -10.00 23.60
N ALA A 185 -10.84 -9.87 24.73
CA ALA A 185 -11.18 -8.56 25.29
C ALA A 185 -9.95 -7.75 25.74
N ALA A 186 -8.86 -8.42 26.13
CA ALA A 186 -7.62 -7.81 26.58
C ALA A 186 -6.42 -8.49 25.89
N GLU A 187 -5.24 -7.87 26.04
CA GLU A 187 -3.97 -8.52 25.71
C GLU A 187 -3.56 -9.43 26.88
N GLY A 188 -3.17 -10.67 26.60
CA GLY A 188 -2.64 -11.57 27.62
C GLY A 188 -2.85 -13.05 27.29
N GLU A 189 -2.72 -13.88 28.32
CA GLU A 189 -3.01 -15.32 28.23
C GLU A 189 -4.51 -15.57 28.22
N HIS A 190 -4.96 -16.32 27.22
CA HIS A 190 -6.34 -16.70 27.01
C HIS A 190 -6.44 -18.16 26.58
N ILE A 191 -7.59 -18.77 26.82
CA ILE A 191 -7.94 -20.09 26.25
C ILE A 191 -9.05 -19.88 25.24
N PHE A 192 -8.72 -20.06 23.96
CA PHE A 192 -9.71 -20.13 22.89
C PHE A 192 -10.28 -21.55 22.84
N SER A 193 -11.61 -21.67 22.75
CA SER A 193 -12.27 -22.96 22.67
C SER A 193 -13.25 -23.00 21.52
N LEU A 194 -13.17 -24.06 20.72
CA LEU A 194 -14.19 -24.38 19.73
C LEU A 194 -14.90 -25.67 20.16
N VAL A 195 -16.22 -25.61 20.26
CA VAL A 195 -17.04 -26.71 20.77
C VAL A 195 -18.09 -27.10 19.74
N ASN A 196 -18.13 -28.39 19.42
CA ASN A 196 -19.18 -28.96 18.60
C ASN A 196 -20.48 -28.96 19.40
N THR A 197 -21.52 -28.28 18.90
CA THR A 197 -22.81 -28.19 19.61
C THR A 197 -23.67 -29.43 19.43
N GLY A 198 -23.31 -30.32 18.49
CA GLY A 198 -24.17 -31.42 18.04
C GLY A 198 -25.42 -30.96 17.28
N GLU A 199 -25.56 -29.65 16.99
CA GLU A 199 -26.63 -29.11 16.18
C GLU A 199 -26.25 -29.12 14.70
N LYS A 200 -27.21 -29.50 13.86
CA LYS A 200 -27.08 -29.42 12.39
C LYS A 200 -27.41 -28.00 11.93
N ALA A 201 -26.62 -27.48 11.00
CA ALA A 201 -26.92 -26.24 10.31
C ALA A 201 -27.76 -26.50 9.05
N GLY A 202 -28.96 -25.90 8.96
CA GLY A 202 -29.81 -25.97 7.77
C GLY A 202 -30.00 -27.38 7.21
N ASP A 203 -29.57 -27.58 5.96
CA ASP A 203 -29.66 -28.85 5.22
C ASP A 203 -28.46 -29.79 5.47
N SER A 204 -27.64 -29.52 6.50
CA SER A 204 -26.46 -30.33 6.79
C SER A 204 -26.81 -31.79 7.11
N SER A 205 -26.02 -32.69 6.52
CA SER A 205 -26.13 -34.13 6.72
C SER A 205 -25.54 -34.59 8.05
N GLY A 206 -24.68 -33.77 8.69
CA GLY A 206 -23.92 -34.11 9.88
C GLY A 206 -23.70 -32.92 10.82
N THR A 207 -22.80 -33.10 11.78
CA THR A 207 -22.43 -32.09 12.78
C THR A 207 -20.92 -31.91 12.84
N LEU A 208 -20.20 -32.22 11.75
CA LEU A 208 -18.75 -32.25 11.75
C LEU A 208 -18.17 -30.91 12.21
N LEU A 209 -17.24 -30.96 13.14
CA LEU A 209 -16.32 -29.87 13.48
C LEU A 209 -14.97 -30.22 12.87
N SER A 210 -14.35 -29.28 12.17
CA SER A 210 -13.04 -29.48 11.58
C SER A 210 -12.17 -28.23 11.70
N LEU A 211 -10.90 -28.39 12.10
CA LEU A 211 -9.94 -27.30 12.30
C LEU A 211 -8.55 -27.73 11.81
N ALA A 212 -7.84 -26.85 11.11
CA ALA A 212 -6.47 -27.08 10.64
C ALA A 212 -5.41 -26.34 11.44
N ALA A 213 -5.66 -25.06 11.73
CA ALA A 213 -4.68 -24.22 12.39
C ALA A 213 -5.33 -23.07 13.15
N ILE A 214 -4.59 -22.52 14.11
CA ILE A 214 -4.88 -21.23 14.72
C ILE A 214 -3.64 -20.36 14.61
N ASN A 215 -3.81 -19.15 14.09
CA ASN A 215 -2.77 -18.15 13.92
C ASN A 215 -2.99 -17.03 14.95
N VAL A 216 -2.07 -16.88 15.89
CA VAL A 216 -2.06 -15.78 16.85
C VAL A 216 -1.53 -14.55 16.13
N LEU A 217 -2.42 -13.59 15.87
CA LEU A 217 -2.12 -12.44 15.06
C LEU A 217 -1.31 -11.39 15.83
N PRO A 218 -0.55 -10.52 15.12
CA PRO A 218 0.18 -9.45 15.75
C PRO A 218 -0.73 -8.49 16.56
N PRO A 219 -0.19 -7.83 17.59
CA PRO A 219 -0.93 -6.87 18.40
C PRO A 219 -1.53 -5.76 17.54
N LEU A 220 -2.74 -5.32 17.93
CA LEU A 220 -3.47 -4.30 17.19
C LEU A 220 -2.69 -2.98 17.17
N ARG A 221 -2.50 -2.44 15.96
CA ARG A 221 -1.86 -1.13 15.81
C ARG A 221 -2.85 -0.04 16.14
N THR A 222 -2.66 0.60 17.28
CA THR A 222 -3.36 1.85 17.61
C THR A 222 -2.60 3.02 16.98
N SER A 223 -3.32 3.86 16.23
CA SER A 223 -2.75 5.09 15.67
C SER A 223 -3.71 6.26 15.87
N ASN A 224 -3.15 7.42 16.20
CA ASN A 224 -3.93 8.65 16.33
C ASN A 224 -3.81 9.45 15.03
N LEU A 225 -4.75 9.23 14.11
CA LEU A 225 -4.77 9.91 12.81
C LEU A 225 -4.71 11.45 12.96
N LEU A 226 -5.51 12.01 13.89
CA LEU A 226 -5.53 13.45 14.14
C LEU A 226 -4.18 13.96 14.67
N GLY A 227 -3.52 13.19 15.55
CA GLY A 227 -2.19 13.50 16.05
C GLY A 227 -1.13 13.49 14.96
N ILE A 228 -1.15 12.49 14.07
CA ILE A 228 -0.23 12.39 12.93
C ILE A 228 -0.44 13.57 11.97
N VAL A 229 -1.68 13.86 11.60
CA VAL A 229 -2.00 15.00 10.73
C VAL A 229 -1.59 16.31 11.38
N GLY A 230 -1.83 16.49 12.68
CA GLY A 230 -1.40 17.67 13.44
C GLY A 230 0.12 17.85 13.44
N LEU A 231 0.88 16.77 13.65
CA LEU A 231 2.34 16.79 13.61
C LEU A 231 2.86 17.15 12.20
N LEU A 232 2.27 16.57 11.15
CA LEU A 232 2.62 16.91 9.78
C LEU A 232 2.34 18.39 9.49
N LEU A 233 1.17 18.91 9.87
CA LEU A 233 0.84 20.32 9.67
C LEU A 233 1.78 21.27 10.44
N ALA A 234 2.15 20.90 11.68
CA ALA A 234 3.14 21.66 12.45
C ALA A 234 4.51 21.68 11.75
N LEU A 235 4.94 20.53 11.22
CA LEU A 235 6.18 20.43 10.47
C LEU A 235 6.16 21.25 9.18
N GLU A 236 5.04 21.26 8.45
CA GLU A 236 4.88 22.11 7.27
C GLU A 236 4.89 23.60 7.63
N ALA A 237 4.28 24.00 8.75
CA ALA A 237 4.34 25.38 9.23
C ALA A 237 5.78 25.82 9.55
N VAL A 238 6.57 24.94 10.18
CA VAL A 238 8.00 25.17 10.41
C VAL A 238 8.76 25.26 9.07
N GLY A 239 8.43 24.41 8.10
CA GLY A 239 8.99 24.46 6.76
C GLY A 239 8.73 25.79 6.06
N VAL A 240 7.50 26.34 6.17
CA VAL A 240 7.14 27.64 5.59
C VAL A 240 7.92 28.77 6.26
N LEU A 241 8.05 28.72 7.59
CA LEU A 241 8.83 29.69 8.34
C LEU A 241 10.32 29.65 7.96
N PHE A 242 10.91 28.46 7.87
CA PHE A 242 12.28 28.26 7.39
C PHE A 242 12.45 28.81 5.96
N ALA A 243 11.53 28.47 5.07
CA ALA A 243 11.54 28.93 3.68
C ALA A 243 11.51 30.45 3.57
N PHE A 244 10.71 31.12 4.42
CA PHE A 244 10.59 32.57 4.42
C PHE A 244 11.85 33.25 4.99
N LEU A 245 12.40 32.75 6.10
CA LEU A 245 13.52 33.37 6.81
C LEU A 245 14.88 33.04 6.19
N ALA A 246 15.14 31.78 5.91
CA ALA A 246 16.45 31.29 5.46
C ALA A 246 16.52 31.05 3.95
N GLY A 247 15.37 30.95 3.28
CA GLY A 247 15.31 30.60 1.86
C GLY A 247 16.14 31.52 0.97
N PRO A 248 15.88 32.85 0.95
CA PRO A 248 16.62 33.81 0.13
C PRO A 248 18.15 33.77 0.33
N ALA A 249 18.60 33.53 1.56
CA ALA A 249 20.02 33.49 1.89
C ALA A 249 20.71 32.21 1.40
N LEU A 250 20.04 31.06 1.52
CA LEU A 250 20.65 29.75 1.25
C LEU A 250 20.44 29.25 -0.19
N PHE A 251 19.35 29.63 -0.85
CA PHE A 251 18.91 28.98 -2.10
C PHE A 251 18.82 29.91 -3.31
N SER A 252 19.26 31.17 -3.21
CA SER A 252 19.19 32.15 -4.30
C SER A 252 19.91 31.68 -5.56
N GLY A 253 21.18 31.26 -5.42
CA GLY A 253 21.97 30.77 -6.55
C GLY A 253 21.47 29.46 -7.18
N LEU A 254 20.70 28.65 -6.45
CA LEU A 254 20.06 27.44 -6.97
C LEU A 254 18.78 27.79 -7.74
N ALA A 255 17.96 28.69 -7.19
CA ALA A 255 16.75 29.18 -7.83
C ALA A 255 17.03 29.82 -9.20
N ASP A 256 18.10 30.62 -9.31
CA ASP A 256 18.44 31.32 -10.56
C ASP A 256 18.81 30.39 -11.73
N LYS A 257 19.21 29.15 -11.44
CA LYS A 257 19.60 28.16 -12.46
C LYS A 257 18.41 27.32 -12.96
N LEU A 258 17.32 27.29 -12.19
CA LEU A 258 16.15 26.45 -12.43
C LEU A 258 15.08 27.23 -13.21
N ASP A 259 14.85 26.79 -14.45
CA ASP A 259 13.70 27.20 -15.26
C ASP A 259 12.75 26.00 -15.44
N THR A 260 11.50 26.23 -15.85
CA THR A 260 10.45 25.22 -15.98
C THR A 260 10.92 24.01 -16.81
N LYS A 261 11.50 24.25 -18.00
CA LYS A 261 12.03 23.17 -18.87
C LYS A 261 13.14 22.37 -18.20
N ARG A 262 14.10 23.06 -17.57
CA ARG A 262 15.25 22.42 -16.90
C ARG A 262 14.80 21.59 -15.71
N SER A 263 13.77 22.04 -15.00
CA SER A 263 13.22 21.34 -13.84
C SER A 263 12.45 20.07 -14.24
N ILE A 264 11.72 20.10 -15.36
CA ILE A 264 11.12 18.88 -15.95
C ILE A 264 12.22 17.92 -16.42
N MET A 265 13.27 18.44 -17.04
CA MET A 265 14.40 17.62 -17.50
C MET A 265 15.12 16.93 -16.33
N LEU A 266 15.37 17.66 -15.23
CA LEU A 266 15.91 17.11 -14.00
C LEU A 266 15.01 15.98 -13.45
N ALA A 267 13.70 16.21 -13.41
CA ALA A 267 12.74 15.20 -12.95
C ALA A 267 12.77 13.93 -13.81
N LEU A 268 12.81 14.06 -15.13
CA LEU A 268 12.91 12.92 -16.04
C LEU A 268 14.23 12.16 -15.88
N ILE A 269 15.35 12.87 -15.68
CA ILE A 269 16.65 12.24 -15.40
C ILE A 269 16.60 11.49 -14.07
N ALA A 270 16.07 12.11 -13.02
CA ALA A 270 15.91 11.46 -11.72
C ALA A 270 15.06 10.19 -11.84
N TYR A 271 13.94 10.26 -12.57
CA TYR A 271 13.10 9.10 -12.85
C TYR A 271 13.81 8.01 -13.64
N ALA A 272 14.60 8.37 -14.66
CA ALA A 272 15.39 7.41 -15.41
C ALA A 272 16.39 6.67 -14.50
N LEU A 273 17.09 7.39 -13.62
CA LEU A 273 18.01 6.80 -12.65
C LEU A 273 17.29 5.92 -11.63
N ILE A 274 16.14 6.38 -11.13
CA ILE A 274 15.28 5.60 -10.22
C ILE A 274 14.82 4.30 -10.87
N SER A 275 14.40 4.31 -12.13
CA SER A 275 13.98 3.10 -12.84
C SER A 275 15.11 2.10 -13.03
N ILE A 276 16.33 2.58 -13.31
CA ILE A 276 17.52 1.71 -13.38
C ILE A 276 17.80 1.11 -12.01
N TRP A 277 17.81 1.92 -10.95
CA TRP A 277 18.07 1.42 -9.60
C TRP A 277 16.99 0.45 -9.12
N GLY A 278 15.72 0.71 -9.47
CA GLY A 278 14.58 -0.15 -9.20
C GLY A 278 14.75 -1.59 -9.68
N PHE A 279 15.48 -1.79 -10.79
CA PHE A 279 15.79 -3.12 -11.32
C PHE A 279 16.74 -3.93 -10.40
N PHE A 280 17.64 -3.25 -9.68
CA PHE A 280 18.65 -3.86 -8.83
C PHE A 280 18.28 -3.87 -7.33
N LEU A 281 17.05 -3.49 -6.98
CA LEU A 281 16.59 -3.46 -5.58
C LEU A 281 16.69 -4.84 -4.93
N ASN A 282 17.36 -4.90 -3.78
CA ASN A 282 17.48 -6.14 -2.99
C ASN A 282 17.12 -5.94 -1.51
N SER A 283 16.84 -4.72 -1.06
CA SER A 283 16.51 -4.43 0.34
C SER A 283 15.23 -3.62 0.49
N VAL A 284 14.47 -3.91 1.56
CA VAL A 284 13.28 -3.14 1.97
C VAL A 284 13.64 -1.66 2.21
N VAL A 285 14.84 -1.40 2.74
CA VAL A 285 15.32 -0.03 2.99
C VAL A 285 15.53 0.72 1.67
N GLU A 286 16.13 0.07 0.67
CA GLU A 286 16.33 0.65 -0.66
C GLU A 286 14.97 0.93 -1.33
N PHE A 287 13.99 0.04 -1.17
CA PHE A 287 12.64 0.25 -1.68
C PHE A 287 11.97 1.50 -1.08
N TRP A 288 12.04 1.68 0.24
CA TRP A 288 11.49 2.88 0.89
C TRP A 288 12.22 4.16 0.47
N PHE A 289 13.54 4.09 0.29
CA PHE A 289 14.32 5.22 -0.20
C PHE A 289 13.94 5.57 -1.65
N LEU A 290 13.77 4.57 -2.51
CA LEU A 290 13.30 4.74 -3.88
C LEU A 290 11.89 5.36 -3.90
N ALA A 291 10.97 4.86 -3.07
CA ALA A 291 9.61 5.40 -2.96
C ALA A 291 9.61 6.87 -2.51
N TRP A 292 10.49 7.24 -1.57
CA TRP A 292 10.70 8.62 -1.18
C TRP A 292 11.21 9.48 -2.35
N MET A 293 12.21 9.02 -3.12
CA MET A 293 12.70 9.74 -4.29
C MET A 293 11.60 9.94 -5.35
N VAL A 294 10.83 8.90 -5.65
CA VAL A 294 9.67 8.99 -6.55
C VAL A 294 8.70 10.03 -6.05
N ALA A 295 8.36 10.00 -4.76
CA ALA A 295 7.39 10.92 -4.19
C ALA A 295 7.85 12.39 -4.23
N VAL A 296 9.14 12.65 -4.06
CA VAL A 296 9.74 13.97 -4.21
C VAL A 296 9.59 14.49 -5.64
N VAL A 297 9.83 13.65 -6.65
CA VAL A 297 9.80 14.05 -8.07
C VAL A 297 8.37 14.13 -8.62
N GLN A 298 7.46 13.30 -8.11
CA GLN A 298 6.13 13.08 -8.70
C GLN A 298 5.22 14.30 -8.62
N GLY A 299 5.10 14.90 -7.43
CA GLY A 299 4.24 16.06 -7.26
C GLY A 299 4.70 17.26 -8.11
N GLY A 300 6.02 17.39 -8.26
CA GLY A 300 6.61 18.52 -8.93
C GLY A 300 6.61 18.49 -10.44
N SER A 301 6.99 17.34 -11.00
CA SER A 301 7.04 17.13 -12.44
C SER A 301 5.66 17.24 -13.10
N GLN A 302 4.60 16.75 -12.45
CA GLN A 302 3.25 16.82 -12.98
C GLN A 302 2.74 18.26 -13.12
N ALA A 303 2.94 19.07 -12.07
CA ALA A 303 2.52 20.47 -12.09
C ALA A 303 3.32 21.30 -13.10
N LEU A 304 4.64 21.11 -13.13
CA LEU A 304 5.54 21.74 -14.09
C LEU A 304 5.15 21.45 -15.54
N SER A 305 4.86 20.19 -15.85
CA SER A 305 4.51 19.76 -17.20
C SER A 305 3.21 20.42 -17.67
N ARG A 306 2.20 20.48 -16.79
CA ARG A 306 0.93 21.17 -17.07
C ARG A 306 1.12 22.67 -17.25
N SER A 307 1.91 23.30 -16.37
CA SER A 307 2.25 24.73 -16.46
C SER A 307 2.98 25.06 -17.76
N LEU A 308 4.02 24.29 -18.12
CA LEU A 308 4.75 24.48 -19.36
C LEU A 308 3.83 24.35 -20.58
N TYR A 309 3.01 23.29 -20.61
CA TYR A 309 2.05 23.06 -21.68
C TYR A 309 1.08 24.24 -21.83
N ALA A 310 0.50 24.72 -20.73
CA ALA A 310 -0.40 25.87 -20.73
C ALA A 310 0.26 27.13 -21.33
N THR A 311 1.56 27.36 -21.08
CA THR A 311 2.27 28.52 -21.66
C THR A 311 2.55 28.41 -23.16
N LEU A 312 2.47 27.21 -23.72
CA LEU A 312 2.65 26.94 -25.15
C LEU A 312 1.30 26.88 -25.90
N THR A 313 0.19 26.95 -25.17
CA THR A 313 -1.16 26.86 -25.73
C THR A 313 -1.73 28.27 -25.97
N PRO A 314 -2.25 28.57 -27.17
CA PRO A 314 -3.03 29.79 -27.41
C PRO A 314 -4.26 29.83 -26.49
N HIS A 315 -4.52 30.96 -25.85
CA HIS A 315 -5.65 31.15 -24.94
C HIS A 315 -6.99 30.91 -25.63
N THR A 316 -7.12 31.36 -26.87
CA THR A 316 -8.32 31.24 -27.72
C THR A 316 -8.66 29.79 -28.07
N MET A 317 -7.67 28.88 -28.06
CA MET A 317 -7.83 27.46 -28.42
C MET A 317 -7.53 26.52 -27.24
N SER A 318 -7.54 27.04 -26.02
CA SER A 318 -7.15 26.29 -24.82
C SER A 318 -7.93 24.98 -24.65
N GLY A 319 -9.24 24.99 -24.93
CA GLY A 319 -10.09 23.79 -24.86
C GLY A 319 -9.64 22.65 -25.79
N GLU A 320 -9.23 22.95 -27.02
CA GLU A 320 -8.79 21.95 -27.99
C GLU A 320 -7.45 21.32 -27.57
N PHE A 321 -6.48 22.16 -27.21
CA PHE A 321 -5.17 21.71 -26.76
C PHE A 321 -5.27 20.89 -25.46
N PHE A 322 -6.01 21.36 -24.45
CA PHE A 322 -6.22 20.58 -23.23
C PHE A 322 -7.04 19.30 -23.49
N GLY A 323 -7.92 19.31 -24.49
CA GLY A 323 -8.59 18.11 -25.00
C GLY A 323 -7.59 17.07 -25.51
N PHE A 324 -6.67 17.46 -26.40
CA PHE A 324 -5.59 16.60 -26.88
C PHE A 324 -4.69 16.09 -25.74
N PHE A 325 -4.28 16.97 -24.84
CA PHE A 325 -3.48 16.60 -23.66
C PHE A 325 -4.18 15.54 -22.80
N SER A 326 -5.48 15.70 -22.56
CA SER A 326 -6.31 14.74 -21.82
C SER A 326 -6.35 13.38 -22.52
N ILE A 327 -6.60 13.34 -23.83
CA ILE A 327 -6.64 12.11 -24.62
C ILE A 327 -5.29 11.38 -24.55
N MET A 328 -4.17 12.09 -24.75
CA MET A 328 -2.83 11.50 -24.66
C MET A 328 -2.54 10.91 -23.27
N SER A 329 -2.97 11.59 -22.20
CA SER A 329 -2.79 11.09 -20.83
C SER A 329 -3.57 9.80 -20.55
N LYS A 330 -4.78 9.66 -21.14
CA LYS A 330 -5.58 8.44 -21.06
C LYS A 330 -4.96 7.29 -21.84
N PHE A 331 -4.41 7.55 -23.04
CA PHE A 331 -3.68 6.55 -23.79
C PHE A 331 -2.44 6.03 -23.03
N ALA A 332 -1.67 6.93 -22.41
CA ALA A 332 -0.54 6.53 -21.57
C ALA A 332 -0.96 5.65 -20.38
N SER A 333 -2.07 6.02 -19.73
CA SER A 333 -2.64 5.25 -18.61
C SER A 333 -3.13 3.87 -19.04
N PHE A 334 -3.64 3.76 -20.27
CA PHE A 334 -4.06 2.48 -20.85
C PHE A 334 -2.88 1.60 -21.24
N ILE A 335 -1.81 2.15 -21.85
CA ILE A 335 -0.64 1.38 -22.30
C ILE A 335 0.18 0.84 -21.12
N SER A 336 0.21 1.56 -19.99
CA SER A 336 1.10 1.22 -18.86
C SER A 336 0.89 -0.20 -18.30
N PRO A 337 -0.35 -0.65 -17.97
CA PRO A 337 -0.58 -2.03 -17.52
C PRO A 337 -0.13 -3.10 -18.53
N PHE A 338 -0.31 -2.88 -19.84
CA PHE A 338 0.10 -3.86 -20.85
C PHE A 338 1.60 -4.11 -20.82
N VAL A 339 2.41 -3.06 -20.62
CA VAL A 339 3.86 -3.20 -20.53
C VAL A 339 4.28 -4.01 -19.30
N PHE A 340 3.60 -3.80 -18.16
CA PHE A 340 3.86 -4.58 -16.94
C PHE A 340 3.40 -6.03 -17.05
N VAL A 341 2.19 -6.27 -17.58
CA VAL A 341 1.66 -7.62 -17.82
C VAL A 341 2.56 -8.38 -18.78
N PHE A 342 2.99 -7.75 -19.88
CA PHE A 342 3.95 -8.32 -20.81
C PHE A 342 5.27 -8.68 -20.10
N SER A 343 5.76 -7.81 -19.22
CA SER A 343 7.02 -8.08 -18.50
C SER A 343 6.90 -9.27 -17.55
N VAL A 344 5.80 -9.37 -16.79
CA VAL A 344 5.56 -10.51 -15.89
C VAL A 344 5.36 -11.80 -16.68
N ALA A 345 4.56 -11.76 -17.76
CA ALA A 345 4.25 -12.94 -18.57
C ALA A 345 5.48 -13.54 -19.28
N PHE A 346 6.44 -12.72 -19.70
CA PHE A 346 7.62 -13.18 -20.46
C PHE A 346 8.87 -13.38 -19.60
N PHE A 347 9.03 -12.65 -18.50
CA PHE A 347 10.26 -12.68 -17.70
C PHE A 347 10.08 -13.24 -16.28
N ASP A 348 8.86 -13.67 -15.91
CA ASP A 348 8.49 -14.15 -14.57
C ASP A 348 8.93 -13.20 -13.43
N SER A 349 9.00 -11.91 -13.77
CA SER A 349 9.50 -10.88 -12.87
C SER A 349 8.89 -9.55 -13.24
N SER A 350 8.51 -8.79 -12.21
CA SER A 350 8.09 -7.39 -12.38
C SER A 350 9.28 -6.44 -12.59
N ARG A 351 10.52 -6.88 -12.29
CA ARG A 351 11.73 -6.04 -12.36
C ARG A 351 12.00 -5.52 -13.78
N PRO A 352 11.95 -6.35 -14.85
CA PRO A 352 12.05 -5.85 -16.23
C PRO A 352 10.95 -4.84 -16.58
N GLY A 353 9.75 -4.98 -15.99
CA GLY A 353 8.66 -4.01 -16.13
C GLY A 353 9.04 -2.62 -15.63
N VAL A 354 9.71 -2.53 -14.47
CA VAL A 354 10.24 -1.26 -13.95
C VAL A 354 11.31 -0.68 -14.88
N LEU A 355 12.17 -1.52 -15.46
CA LEU A 355 13.21 -1.08 -16.39
C LEU A 355 12.64 -0.50 -17.69
N THR A 356 11.48 -0.98 -18.17
CA THR A 356 10.83 -0.39 -19.35
C THR A 356 10.49 1.10 -19.18
N LEU A 357 10.23 1.54 -17.94
CA LEU A 357 9.99 2.95 -17.63
C LEU A 357 11.19 3.83 -18.00
N PHE A 358 12.42 3.31 -17.88
CA PHE A 358 13.61 4.03 -18.32
C PHE A 358 13.51 4.43 -19.80
N ILE A 359 13.00 3.54 -20.67
CA ILE A 359 12.85 3.81 -22.10
C ILE A 359 11.88 4.98 -22.31
N PHE A 360 10.74 4.98 -21.62
CA PHE A 360 9.78 6.09 -21.70
C PHE A 360 10.36 7.41 -21.20
N PHE A 361 11.10 7.40 -20.08
CA PHE A 361 11.77 8.60 -19.57
C PHE A 361 12.86 9.08 -20.53
N ALA A 362 13.65 8.18 -21.12
CA ALA A 362 14.68 8.52 -22.11
C ALA A 362 14.07 9.16 -23.36
N ILE A 363 12.96 8.62 -23.87
CA ILE A 363 12.19 9.21 -24.98
C ILE A 363 11.68 10.59 -24.58
N GLY A 364 11.11 10.74 -23.38
CA GLY A 364 10.65 12.02 -22.85
C GLY A 364 11.76 13.07 -22.77
N ILE A 365 12.94 12.69 -22.28
CA ILE A 365 14.14 13.56 -22.24
C ILE A 365 14.48 13.99 -23.67
N TYR A 366 14.60 13.04 -24.60
CA TYR A 366 14.94 13.32 -25.99
C TYR A 366 13.95 14.29 -26.63
N LEU A 367 12.64 14.03 -26.53
CA LEU A 367 11.61 14.92 -27.09
C LEU A 367 11.66 16.32 -26.48
N LEU A 368 11.84 16.43 -25.16
CA LEU A 368 11.91 17.72 -24.48
C LEU A 368 13.14 18.54 -24.91
N THR A 369 14.25 17.90 -25.26
CA THR A 369 15.42 18.64 -25.80
C THR A 369 15.09 19.37 -27.10
N LYS A 370 14.22 18.81 -27.94
CA LYS A 370 13.80 19.38 -29.23
C LYS A 370 12.81 20.53 -29.12
N VAL A 371 12.19 20.74 -27.95
CA VAL A 371 11.19 21.80 -27.75
C VAL A 371 11.86 23.15 -27.49
N ASP A 372 11.64 24.11 -28.38
CA ASP A 372 11.97 25.52 -28.14
C ASP A 372 10.77 26.23 -27.47
N VAL A 373 10.92 26.51 -26.18
CA VAL A 373 9.86 27.09 -25.35
C VAL A 373 9.59 28.55 -25.73
N GLU A 374 10.62 29.29 -26.14
CA GLU A 374 10.50 30.71 -26.41
C GLU A 374 9.85 30.95 -27.78
N ALA A 375 10.25 30.15 -28.78
CA ALA A 375 9.57 30.11 -30.08
C ALA A 375 8.10 29.69 -29.94
N GLY A 376 7.82 28.65 -29.14
CA GLY A 376 6.44 28.18 -28.90
C GLY A 376 5.55 29.23 -28.24
N ARG A 377 6.04 29.92 -27.21
CA ARG A 377 5.32 31.03 -26.56
C ARG A 377 5.03 32.18 -27.54
N LYS A 378 5.99 32.51 -28.41
CA LYS A 378 5.80 33.56 -29.43
C LYS A 378 4.72 33.15 -30.43
N LEU A 379 4.75 31.91 -30.91
CA LEU A 379 3.75 31.38 -31.84
C LEU A 379 2.35 31.37 -31.23
N ALA A 380 2.21 30.96 -29.96
CA ALA A 380 0.93 30.96 -29.26
C ALA A 380 0.33 32.38 -29.19
N ARG A 381 1.13 33.37 -28.80
CA ARG A 381 0.69 34.78 -28.76
C ARG A 381 0.33 35.34 -30.13
N GLN A 382 1.10 34.97 -31.17
CA GLN A 382 0.79 35.37 -32.55
C GLN A 382 -0.54 34.80 -33.00
N LYS A 383 -0.82 33.54 -32.68
CA LYS A 383 -2.09 32.89 -33.03
C LYS A 383 -3.28 33.49 -32.31
N ASP A 384 -3.14 33.79 -31.02
CA ASP A 384 -4.17 34.51 -30.27
C ASP A 384 -4.45 35.90 -30.87
N ALA A 385 -3.41 36.65 -31.24
CA ALA A 385 -3.56 37.96 -31.88
C ALA A 385 -4.26 37.86 -33.25
N GLU A 386 -3.92 36.85 -34.06
CA GLU A 386 -4.57 36.60 -35.37
C GLU A 386 -6.06 36.29 -35.20
N ILE A 387 -6.42 35.44 -34.22
CA ILE A 387 -7.81 35.05 -33.98
C ILE A 387 -8.62 36.22 -33.44
N LEU A 388 -8.08 36.97 -32.47
CA LEU A 388 -8.74 38.14 -31.91
C LEU A 388 -8.95 39.24 -32.96
N ALA A 389 -7.99 39.44 -33.87
CA ALA A 389 -8.14 40.38 -34.99
C ALA A 389 -9.30 39.97 -35.91
N ARG A 390 -9.42 38.68 -36.27
CA ARG A 390 -10.53 38.19 -37.09
C ARG A 390 -11.89 38.31 -36.43
N VAL A 391 -11.97 38.14 -35.11
CA VAL A 391 -13.22 38.28 -34.35
C VAL A 391 -13.60 39.74 -34.16
N GLY A 392 -12.64 40.66 -34.07
CA GLY A 392 -12.92 42.10 -33.95
C GLY A 392 -13.33 42.78 -35.26
N GLU A 393 -13.06 42.16 -36.41
CA GLU A 393 -13.49 42.62 -37.74
C GLU A 393 -14.88 42.10 -38.18
N ALA A 394 -15.43 41.11 -37.45
CA ALA A 394 -16.75 40.51 -37.68
C ALA A 394 -17.80 41.07 -36.71
#